data_AF-A0A1I4QQQ0-F1
#
_entry.id   AF-A0A1I4QQQ0-F1
#
_cell.length_a   1.000
_cell.length_b   1.000
_cell.length_c   1.000
_cell.angle_alpha   90.00
_cell.angle_beta   90.00
_cell.angle_gamma   90.00
#
_symmetry.space_group_name_H-M   'P 1'
#
loop_
_entity.id
_entity.type
_entity.pdbx_description
1 polymer ?
#
loop_
_entity_poly.entity_id
_entity_poly.type
_entity_poly.pdbx_seq_one_letter_code
_entity_poly.pdbx_strand_id
1 'polypeptide(L)'
;MNLQNTYDLSGNRQAAVRHNVLRNTYWLLALSMIPTVLGAVIGVAFHVPMLGGGMGALLFLGVAFGFIWAIEKNKDSGLGVALLLGFTFFMGLMLTPLLTRTLGYANGGFLIMTAFGGTATVFAVLASVATVSKRDFSAMGKWLFAGVIVLLLASVANIFLGMSALSITISVIAIAIFSAYILYDVQQIVNGGETNYVRATLSLYLDVYNIFTSLLSLLGFGGGSRD
;
A
#
# COMPACT_ATOMS: atom_id res chain seq x y z
N MET A 1 25.80 37.48 -17.84
CA MET A 1 25.01 36.24 -17.61
C MET A 1 23.57 36.65 -17.35
N ASN A 2 22.65 36.26 -18.23
CA ASN A 2 21.27 36.75 -18.21
C ASN A 2 20.49 36.01 -17.12
N LEU A 3 20.03 36.72 -16.08
CA LEU A 3 19.37 36.12 -14.91
C LEU A 3 18.12 35.32 -15.30
N GLN A 4 17.40 35.73 -16.35
CA GLN A 4 16.24 35.04 -16.91
C GLN A 4 16.56 33.61 -17.39
N ASN A 5 17.69 33.40 -18.06
CA ASN A 5 18.11 32.05 -18.48
C ASN A 5 18.39 31.14 -17.29
N THR A 6 18.93 31.68 -16.19
CA THR A 6 19.24 30.89 -14.99
C THR A 6 17.99 30.43 -14.24
N TYR A 7 16.95 31.28 -14.21
CA TYR A 7 15.65 30.92 -13.62
C TYR A 7 14.91 29.87 -14.44
N ASP A 8 14.85 30.02 -15.78
CA ASP A 8 14.21 29.05 -16.67
C ASP A 8 14.92 27.68 -16.66
N LEU A 9 16.26 27.66 -16.61
CA LEU A 9 17.04 26.43 -16.48
C LEU A 9 16.78 25.71 -15.15
N SER A 10 16.57 26.46 -14.06
CA SER A 10 16.31 25.90 -12.74
C SER A 10 14.89 25.35 -12.62
N GLY A 11 13.89 26.06 -13.17
CA GLY A 11 12.50 25.60 -13.21
C GLY A 11 12.32 24.32 -14.03
N ASN A 12 12.89 24.27 -15.24
CA ASN A 12 12.81 23.09 -16.11
C ASN A 12 13.49 21.85 -15.51
N ARG A 13 14.61 22.02 -14.80
CA ARG A 13 15.28 20.90 -14.10
C ARG A 13 14.41 20.33 -12.98
N GLN A 14 13.77 21.19 -12.17
CA GLN A 14 12.90 20.71 -11.09
C GLN A 14 11.67 19.99 -11.63
N ALA A 15 11.05 20.50 -12.70
CA ALA A 15 9.94 19.82 -13.37
C ALA A 15 10.36 18.44 -13.93
N ALA A 16 11.53 18.36 -14.56
CA ALA A 16 12.07 17.09 -15.06
C ALA A 16 12.35 16.08 -13.94
N VAL A 17 12.89 16.52 -12.80
CA VAL A 17 13.11 15.66 -11.63
C VAL A 17 11.78 15.09 -11.12
N ARG A 18 10.76 15.93 -10.91
CA ARG A 18 9.44 15.48 -10.43
C ARG A 18 8.80 14.46 -11.37
N HIS A 19 8.87 14.71 -12.68
CA HIS A 19 8.35 13.78 -13.69
C HIS A 19 9.09 12.43 -13.65
N ASN A 20 10.41 12.44 -13.49
CA ASN A 20 11.19 11.21 -13.37
C ASN A 20 10.85 10.42 -12.09
N VAL A 21 10.67 11.11 -10.95
CA VAL A 21 10.26 10.45 -9.70
C VAL A 21 8.90 9.80 -9.86
N LEU A 22 7.90 10.52 -10.37
CA LEU A 22 6.55 9.98 -10.61
C LEU A 22 6.58 8.73 -11.50
N ARG A 23 7.26 8.81 -12.65
CA ARG A 23 7.35 7.70 -13.59
C ARG A 23 8.06 6.49 -12.99
N ASN A 24 9.18 6.71 -12.30
CA ASN A 24 9.94 5.64 -11.67
C ASN A 24 9.15 5.00 -10.52
N THR A 25 8.40 5.80 -9.76
CA THR A 25 7.51 5.30 -8.71
C THR A 25 6.43 4.40 -9.28
N TYR A 26 5.75 4.80 -10.35
CA TYR A 26 4.71 3.96 -10.95
C TYR A 26 5.25 2.67 -11.56
N TRP A 27 6.42 2.73 -12.22
CA TRP A 27 7.09 1.53 -12.71
C TRP A 27 7.51 0.59 -11.58
N LEU A 28 8.11 1.13 -10.52
CA LEU A 28 8.57 0.33 -9.39
C LEU A 28 7.39 -0.23 -8.58
N LEU A 29 6.29 0.50 -8.47
CA LEU A 29 5.04 0.03 -7.88
C LEU A 29 4.44 -1.13 -8.69
N ALA A 30 4.38 -1.00 -10.01
CA ALA A 30 3.92 -2.09 -10.87
C ALA A 30 4.85 -3.31 -10.78
N LEU A 31 6.17 -3.09 -10.76
CA LEU A 31 7.17 -4.15 -10.59
C LEU A 31 7.02 -4.86 -9.24
N SER A 32 6.70 -4.15 -8.16
CA SER A 32 6.54 -4.71 -6.82
C SER A 32 5.26 -5.53 -6.64
N MET A 33 4.28 -5.41 -7.54
CA MET A 33 3.13 -6.31 -7.57
C MET A 33 3.53 -7.74 -7.94
N ILE A 34 4.55 -7.93 -8.79
CA ILE A 34 5.02 -9.27 -9.20
C ILE A 34 5.49 -10.11 -8.01
N PRO A 35 6.48 -9.68 -7.20
CA PRO A 35 6.88 -10.41 -6.01
C PRO A 35 5.76 -10.55 -4.99
N THR A 36 4.85 -9.58 -4.87
CA THR A 36 3.68 -9.71 -3.99
C THR A 36 2.79 -10.88 -4.40
N VAL A 37 2.45 -10.99 -5.69
CA VAL A 37 1.66 -12.10 -6.24
C VAL A 37 2.42 -13.42 -6.10
N LEU A 38 3.72 -13.45 -6.40
CA LEU A 38 4.54 -14.65 -6.21
C LEU A 38 4.57 -15.10 -4.75
N GLY A 39 4.75 -14.18 -3.81
CA GLY A 39 4.72 -14.46 -2.38
C GLY A 39 3.37 -15.02 -1.95
N ALA A 40 2.26 -14.43 -2.43
CA ALA A 40 0.92 -14.92 -2.17
C ALA A 40 0.69 -16.34 -2.71
N VAL A 41 1.09 -16.61 -3.95
CA VAL A 41 0.95 -17.93 -4.59
C VAL A 41 1.79 -18.98 -3.85
N ILE A 42 3.06 -18.68 -3.55
CA ILE A 42 3.94 -19.58 -2.81
C ILE A 42 3.38 -19.83 -1.41
N GLY A 43 2.93 -18.78 -0.72
CA GLY A 43 2.36 -18.87 0.61
C GLY A 43 1.16 -19.81 0.68
N VAL A 44 0.22 -19.67 -0.27
CA VAL A 44 -0.96 -20.54 -0.40
C VAL A 44 -0.57 -21.96 -0.83
N ALA A 45 0.26 -22.12 -1.86
CA ALA A 45 0.60 -23.43 -2.42
C ALA A 45 1.35 -24.32 -1.41
N PHE A 46 2.33 -23.75 -0.70
CA PHE A 46 3.15 -24.48 0.28
C PHE A 46 2.52 -24.54 1.66
N HIS A 47 1.30 -24.02 1.84
CA HIS A 47 0.61 -23.96 3.14
C HIS A 47 1.53 -23.44 4.25
N VAL A 48 2.27 -22.36 3.94
CA VAL A 48 3.29 -21.84 4.84
C VAL A 48 2.65 -21.58 6.21
N PRO A 49 3.11 -22.25 7.28
CA PRO A 49 2.51 -22.12 8.60
C PRO A 49 2.77 -20.69 9.08
N MET A 50 1.76 -19.84 8.92
CA MET A 50 1.76 -18.50 9.49
C MET A 50 1.51 -18.64 10.98
N LEU A 51 2.47 -18.17 11.78
CA LEU A 51 2.30 -18.09 13.23
C LEU A 51 1.05 -17.27 13.52
N GLY A 52 0.05 -17.89 14.13
CA GLY A 52 -1.20 -17.24 14.52
C GLY A 52 -1.06 -16.44 15.82
N GLY A 53 -2.02 -15.56 16.07
CA GLY A 53 -2.13 -14.82 17.32
C GLY A 53 -1.07 -13.74 17.54
N GLY A 54 -0.89 -13.34 18.80
CA GLY A 54 -0.02 -12.21 19.18
C GLY A 54 1.45 -12.40 18.80
N MET A 55 1.98 -13.63 18.86
CA MET A 55 3.37 -13.91 18.49
C MET A 55 3.64 -13.70 16.99
N GLY A 56 2.71 -14.15 16.14
CA GLY A 56 2.77 -13.90 14.70
C GLY A 56 2.68 -12.42 14.37
N ALA A 57 1.78 -11.69 15.04
CA ALA A 57 1.66 -10.24 14.87
C ALA A 57 2.94 -9.49 15.26
N LEU A 58 3.61 -9.88 16.36
CA LEU A 58 4.88 -9.27 16.78
C LEU A 58 6.02 -9.58 15.82
N LEU A 59 6.12 -10.82 15.34
CA LEU A 59 7.12 -11.19 14.34
C LEU A 59 6.90 -10.46 13.02
N PHE A 60 5.64 -10.39 12.55
CA PHE A 60 5.27 -9.59 11.39
C PHE A 60 5.70 -8.14 11.56
N LEU A 61 5.37 -7.54 12.70
CA LEU A 61 5.67 -6.14 12.99
C LEU A 61 7.18 -5.90 13.03
N GLY A 62 7.94 -6.78 13.68
CA GLY A 62 9.40 -6.70 13.74
C GLY A 62 10.07 -6.80 12.37
N VAL A 63 9.63 -7.76 11.54
CA VAL A 63 10.13 -7.93 10.17
C VAL A 63 9.73 -6.75 9.29
N ALA A 64 8.48 -6.29 9.35
CA ALA A 64 7.98 -5.16 8.58
C ALA A 64 8.73 -3.87 8.91
N PHE A 65 8.90 -3.54 10.20
CA PHE A 65 9.70 -2.39 10.61
C PHE A 65 11.17 -2.53 10.22
N GLY A 66 11.74 -3.73 10.33
CA GLY A 66 13.10 -4.01 9.87
C GLY A 66 13.29 -3.73 8.37
N PHE A 67 12.36 -4.18 7.54
CA PHE A 67 12.36 -3.89 6.10
C PHE A 67 12.16 -2.40 5.82
N ILE A 68 11.18 -1.75 6.43
CA ILE A 68 10.91 -0.32 6.22
C ILE A 68 12.16 0.50 6.57
N TRP A 69 12.77 0.23 7.72
CA TRP A 69 14.01 0.88 8.13
C TRP A 69 15.16 0.61 7.15
N ALA A 70 15.33 -0.63 6.70
CA ALA A 70 16.39 -1.01 5.77
C ALA A 70 16.20 -0.36 4.38
N ILE A 71 14.97 -0.32 3.87
CA ILE A 71 14.62 0.37 2.62
C ILE A 71 14.92 1.86 2.75
N GLU A 72 14.47 2.47 3.84
CA GLU A 72 14.65 3.90 4.10
C GLU A 72 16.14 4.27 4.19
N LYS A 73 16.94 3.44 4.86
CA LYS A 73 18.39 3.63 4.95
C LYS A 73 19.11 3.49 3.61
N ASN A 74 18.59 2.67 2.69
CA ASN A 74 19.23 2.34 1.41
C ASN A 74 18.50 2.94 0.19
N LYS A 75 17.57 3.88 0.42
CA LYS A 75 16.67 4.45 -0.61
C LYS A 75 17.39 5.13 -1.78
N ASP A 76 18.63 5.58 -1.58
CA ASP A 76 19.43 6.28 -2.59
C ASP A 76 20.34 5.32 -3.40
N SER A 77 20.18 4.01 -3.21
CA SER A 77 20.98 2.96 -3.86
C SER A 77 20.10 1.89 -4.52
N GLY A 78 20.66 1.12 -5.47
CA GLY A 78 19.98 -0.02 -6.07
C GLY A 78 19.58 -1.11 -5.06
N LEU A 79 20.25 -1.16 -3.91
CA LEU A 79 19.91 -2.05 -2.82
C LEU A 79 18.54 -1.71 -2.21
N GLY A 80 18.17 -0.42 -2.15
CA GLY A 80 16.84 -0.01 -1.69
C GLY A 80 15.70 -0.58 -2.54
N VAL A 81 15.91 -0.66 -3.86
CA VAL A 81 14.97 -1.31 -4.80
C VAL A 81 14.87 -2.80 -4.51
N ALA A 82 16.00 -3.50 -4.35
CA ALA A 82 16.00 -4.93 -4.02
C ALA A 82 15.32 -5.23 -2.68
N LEU A 83 15.56 -4.41 -1.66
CA LEU A 83 14.89 -4.51 -0.36
C LEU A 83 13.39 -4.25 -0.46
N LEU A 84 12.96 -3.29 -1.27
CA LEU A 84 11.55 -3.04 -1.54
C LEU A 84 10.90 -4.26 -2.18
N LEU A 85 11.51 -4.86 -3.21
CA LEU A 85 10.98 -6.06 -3.84
C LEU A 85 10.92 -7.24 -2.86
N GLY A 86 11.96 -7.44 -2.04
CA GLY A 86 11.96 -8.44 -0.96
C GLY A 86 10.86 -8.19 0.09
N PHE A 87 10.63 -6.93 0.47
CA PHE A 87 9.56 -6.55 1.37
C PHE A 87 8.18 -6.86 0.78
N THR A 88 7.98 -6.52 -0.49
CA THR A 88 6.69 -6.79 -1.16
C THR A 88 6.44 -8.28 -1.36
N PHE A 89 7.50 -9.09 -1.57
CA PHE A 89 7.41 -10.55 -1.54
C PHE A 89 6.97 -11.06 -0.16
N PHE A 90 7.61 -10.58 0.91
CA PHE A 90 7.25 -10.91 2.28
C PHE A 90 5.80 -10.56 2.59
N MET A 91 5.36 -9.36 2.20
CA MET A 91 3.97 -8.92 2.35
C MET A 91 3.00 -9.80 1.56
N GLY A 92 3.39 -10.26 0.36
CA GLY A 92 2.68 -11.28 -0.38
C GLY A 92 2.48 -12.59 0.41
N LEU A 93 3.53 -13.08 1.06
CA LEU A 93 3.43 -14.26 1.94
C LEU A 93 2.48 -14.01 3.11
N MET A 94 2.44 -12.80 3.68
CA MET A 94 1.55 -12.45 4.78
C MET A 94 0.07 -12.43 4.39
N LEU A 95 -0.26 -12.39 3.09
CA LEU A 95 -1.63 -12.51 2.61
C LEU A 95 -2.18 -13.93 2.72
N THR A 96 -1.32 -14.94 2.91
CA THR A 96 -1.70 -16.36 2.90
C THR A 96 -2.94 -16.67 3.75
N PRO A 97 -3.04 -16.27 5.03
CA PRO A 97 -4.22 -16.62 5.84
C PRO A 97 -5.52 -16.03 5.30
N LEU A 98 -5.46 -14.79 4.78
CA LEU A 98 -6.61 -14.10 4.20
C LEU A 98 -7.03 -14.75 2.87
N LEU A 99 -6.05 -15.08 2.01
CA LEU A 99 -6.30 -15.74 0.73
C LEU A 99 -6.82 -17.16 0.91
N THR A 100 -6.21 -17.97 1.77
CA THR A 100 -6.66 -19.34 2.06
C THR A 100 -8.07 -19.35 2.63
N ARG A 101 -8.41 -18.42 3.54
CA ARG A 101 -9.79 -18.27 4.02
C ARG A 101 -10.74 -17.94 2.87
N THR A 102 -10.35 -17.03 1.99
CA THR A 102 -11.21 -16.57 0.89
C THR A 102 -11.39 -17.63 -0.19
N LEU A 103 -10.34 -18.37 -0.52
CA LEU A 103 -10.37 -19.51 -1.44
C LEU A 103 -11.19 -20.68 -0.92
N GLY A 104 -11.49 -20.72 0.38
CA GLY A 104 -12.45 -21.66 0.96
C GLY A 104 -13.91 -21.36 0.59
N TYR A 105 -14.23 -20.20 0.02
CA TYR A 105 -15.56 -19.92 -0.53
C TYR A 105 -15.68 -20.47 -1.96
N ALA A 106 -16.89 -20.87 -2.36
CA ALA A 106 -17.15 -21.38 -3.71
C ALA A 106 -16.78 -20.37 -4.81
N ASN A 107 -16.93 -19.08 -4.53
CA ASN A 107 -16.57 -17.96 -5.40
C ASN A 107 -15.25 -17.26 -5.01
N GLY A 108 -14.38 -17.90 -4.23
CA GLY A 108 -13.18 -17.27 -3.66
C GLY A 108 -12.24 -16.61 -4.68
N GLY A 109 -11.99 -17.28 -5.82
CA GLY A 109 -11.18 -16.71 -6.90
C GLY A 109 -11.78 -15.44 -7.49
N PHE A 110 -13.11 -15.39 -7.66
CA PHE A 110 -13.81 -14.20 -8.13
C PHE A 110 -13.72 -13.03 -7.13
N LEU A 111 -13.82 -13.31 -5.82
CA LEU A 111 -13.66 -12.29 -4.77
C LEU A 111 -12.27 -11.66 -4.80
N ILE A 112 -11.21 -12.49 -4.95
CA ILE A 112 -9.82 -12.01 -5.04
C ILE A 112 -9.63 -11.12 -6.28
N MET A 113 -10.11 -11.58 -7.44
CA MET A 113 -10.04 -10.81 -8.68
C MET A 113 -10.81 -9.48 -8.59
N THR A 114 -11.97 -9.49 -7.93
CA THR A 114 -12.80 -8.29 -7.73
C THR A 114 -12.11 -7.30 -6.79
N ALA A 115 -11.51 -7.78 -5.69
CA ALA A 115 -10.73 -6.94 -4.79
C ALA A 115 -9.52 -6.31 -5.49
N PHE A 116 -8.80 -7.10 -6.30
CA PHE A 116 -7.67 -6.62 -7.08
C PHE A 116 -8.10 -5.53 -8.10
N GLY A 117 -9.13 -5.81 -8.90
CA GLY A 117 -9.67 -4.85 -9.87
C GLY A 117 -10.23 -3.58 -9.22
N GLY A 118 -10.92 -3.72 -8.08
CA GLY A 118 -11.41 -2.61 -7.28
C GLY A 118 -10.28 -1.73 -6.76
N THR A 119 -9.22 -2.34 -6.22
CA THR A 119 -8.03 -1.61 -5.74
C THR A 119 -7.32 -0.89 -6.88
N ALA A 120 -7.13 -1.56 -8.02
CA ALA A 120 -6.51 -0.96 -9.20
C ALA A 120 -7.33 0.24 -9.71
N THR A 121 -8.67 0.13 -9.70
CA THR A 121 -9.57 1.21 -10.09
C THR A 121 -9.47 2.40 -9.13
N VAL A 122 -9.52 2.14 -7.82
CA VAL A 122 -9.36 3.17 -6.78
C VAL A 122 -8.02 3.88 -6.95
N PHE A 123 -6.92 3.14 -7.06
CA PHE A 123 -5.60 3.71 -7.26
C PHE A 123 -5.53 4.54 -8.55
N ALA A 124 -5.99 4.02 -9.69
CA ALA A 124 -5.94 4.72 -10.96
C ALA A 124 -6.74 6.03 -10.95
N VAL A 125 -7.96 6.01 -10.40
CA VAL A 125 -8.80 7.21 -10.29
C VAL A 125 -8.15 8.24 -9.37
N LEU A 126 -7.73 7.84 -8.17
CA LEU A 126 -7.21 8.76 -7.16
C LEU A 126 -5.83 9.31 -7.53
N ALA A 127 -4.95 8.49 -8.09
CA ALA A 127 -3.67 8.95 -8.63
C ALA A 127 -3.85 9.92 -9.81
N SER A 128 -4.83 9.67 -10.68
CA SER A 128 -5.18 10.60 -11.77
C SER A 128 -5.71 11.92 -11.22
N VAL A 129 -6.59 11.88 -10.22
CA VAL A 129 -7.10 13.10 -9.56
C VAL A 129 -5.95 13.87 -8.90
N ALA A 130 -5.06 13.20 -8.17
CA ALA A 130 -3.94 13.84 -7.48
C ALA A 130 -2.92 14.48 -8.44
N THR A 131 -2.69 13.88 -9.61
CA THR A 131 -1.75 14.41 -10.62
C THR A 131 -2.27 15.65 -11.34
N VAL A 132 -3.60 15.79 -11.53
CA VAL A 132 -4.20 16.95 -12.21
C VAL A 132 -4.77 18.01 -11.26
N SER A 133 -4.96 17.68 -9.98
CA SER A 133 -5.56 18.58 -9.00
C SER A 133 -4.62 19.71 -8.60
N LYS A 134 -5.16 20.93 -8.59
CA LYS A 134 -4.48 22.14 -8.07
C LYS A 134 -4.74 22.39 -6.57
N ARG A 135 -5.63 21.62 -5.93
CA ARG A 135 -5.90 21.74 -4.50
C ARG A 135 -4.72 21.20 -3.71
N ASP A 136 -4.29 21.89 -2.67
CA ASP A 136 -3.28 21.37 -1.75
C ASP A 136 -3.90 20.42 -0.70
N PHE A 137 -3.43 19.18 -0.68
CA PHE A 137 -3.79 18.13 0.25
C PHE A 137 -2.75 17.97 1.36
N SER A 138 -1.65 18.72 1.37
CA SER A 138 -0.58 18.61 2.38
C SER A 138 -1.10 18.68 3.83
N ALA A 139 -2.13 19.49 4.08
CA ALA A 139 -2.74 19.65 5.39
C ALA A 139 -3.41 18.37 5.94
N MET A 140 -3.79 17.42 5.08
CA MET A 140 -4.46 16.19 5.51
C MET A 140 -3.51 15.17 6.14
N GLY A 141 -2.19 15.26 5.89
CA GLY A 141 -1.23 14.25 6.36
C GLY A 141 -1.26 14.00 7.87
N LYS A 142 -1.45 15.05 8.68
CA LYS A 142 -1.56 14.92 10.15
C LYS A 142 -2.83 14.17 10.57
N TRP A 143 -3.93 14.41 9.89
CA TRP A 143 -5.21 13.75 10.14
C TRP A 143 -5.20 12.29 9.68
N LEU A 144 -4.58 12.02 8.53
CA LEU A 144 -4.40 10.67 8.03
C LEU A 144 -3.54 9.82 8.97
N PHE A 145 -2.45 10.40 9.50
CA PHE A 145 -1.60 9.72 10.47
C PHE A 145 -2.35 9.39 11.76
N ALA A 146 -3.10 10.34 12.30
CA ALA A 146 -3.97 10.09 13.46
C ALA A 146 -5.02 8.99 13.16
N GLY A 147 -5.60 9.00 11.96
CA GLY A 147 -6.52 7.96 11.49
C GLY A 147 -5.90 6.57 11.48
N VAL A 148 -4.66 6.42 11.00
CA VAL A 148 -3.94 5.14 11.01
C VAL A 148 -3.67 4.66 12.44
N ILE A 149 -3.32 5.56 13.37
CA ILE A 149 -3.16 5.18 14.78
C ILE A 149 -4.47 4.62 15.34
N VAL A 150 -5.59 5.31 15.11
CA VAL A 150 -6.91 4.83 15.55
C VAL A 150 -7.25 3.49 14.90
N LEU A 151 -6.93 3.31 13.62
CA LEU A 151 -7.15 2.06 12.90
C LEU A 151 -6.32 0.91 13.47
N LEU A 152 -5.06 1.16 13.81
CA LEU A 152 -4.20 0.17 14.46
C LEU A 152 -4.74 -0.22 15.84
N LEU A 153 -5.15 0.75 16.66
CA LEU A 153 -5.76 0.48 17.96
C LEU A 153 -7.06 -0.32 17.82
N ALA A 154 -7.92 0.03 16.86
CA ALA A 154 -9.16 -0.71 16.59
C ALA A 154 -8.87 -2.14 16.10
N SER A 155 -7.84 -2.32 15.27
CA SER A 155 -7.41 -3.64 14.78
C SER A 155 -6.90 -4.51 15.91
N VAL A 156 -6.09 -3.95 16.83
CA VAL A 156 -5.63 -4.66 18.02
C VAL A 156 -6.80 -5.01 18.94
N ALA A 157 -7.71 -4.07 19.20
CA ALA A 157 -8.90 -4.34 20.00
C ALA A 157 -9.76 -5.47 19.38
N ASN A 158 -9.90 -5.49 18.06
CA ASN A 158 -10.66 -6.52 17.36
C ASN A 158 -10.05 -7.92 17.48
N ILE A 159 -8.73 -8.04 17.69
CA ILE A 159 -8.09 -9.35 17.96
C ILE A 159 -8.62 -9.95 19.27
N PHE A 160 -8.86 -9.13 20.29
CA PHE A 160 -9.38 -9.60 21.59
C PHE A 160 -10.91 -9.73 21.61
N LEU A 161 -11.61 -8.84 20.91
CA LEU A 161 -13.08 -8.81 20.89
C LEU A 161 -13.69 -9.78 19.88
N GLY A 162 -13.00 -10.07 18.77
CA GLY A 162 -13.47 -10.99 17.73
C GLY A 162 -14.77 -10.56 17.03
N MET A 163 -15.12 -9.27 17.06
CA MET A 163 -16.43 -8.80 16.59
C MET A 163 -16.44 -8.62 15.06
N SER A 164 -17.35 -9.33 14.38
CA SER A 164 -17.51 -9.22 12.92
C SER A 164 -17.90 -7.81 12.48
N ALA A 165 -18.79 -7.14 13.22
CA ALA A 165 -19.19 -5.76 12.92
C ALA A 165 -18.01 -4.77 13.02
N LEU A 166 -17.13 -4.96 14.01
CA LEU A 166 -15.93 -4.15 14.17
C LEU A 166 -14.93 -4.41 13.03
N SER A 167 -14.78 -5.67 12.62
CA SER A 167 -13.93 -6.06 11.49
C SER A 167 -14.36 -5.37 10.18
N ILE A 168 -15.68 -5.38 9.89
CA ILE A 168 -16.26 -4.67 8.73
C ILE A 168 -15.98 -3.17 8.81
N THR A 169 -16.24 -2.57 9.99
CA THR A 169 -16.01 -1.13 10.23
C THR A 169 -14.56 -0.75 9.99
N ILE A 170 -13.61 -1.55 10.52
CA ILE A 170 -12.18 -1.35 10.31
C ILE A 170 -11.84 -1.39 8.83
N SER A 171 -12.33 -2.37 8.08
CA SER A 171 -12.06 -2.48 6.64
C SER A 171 -12.62 -1.30 5.84
N VAL A 172 -13.83 -0.82 6.13
CA VAL A 172 -14.41 0.37 5.46
C VAL A 172 -13.57 1.62 5.74
N ILE A 173 -13.21 1.84 7.01
CA ILE A 173 -12.39 2.99 7.43
C ILE A 173 -10.98 2.90 6.82
N ALA A 174 -10.40 1.69 6.77
CA ALA A 174 -9.11 1.45 6.11
C ALA A 174 -9.14 1.88 4.64
N ILE A 175 -10.13 1.43 3.88
CA ILE A 175 -10.27 1.80 2.46
C ILE A 175 -10.32 3.32 2.32
N ALA A 176 -11.11 4.01 3.15
CA ALA A 176 -11.24 5.46 3.09
C ALA A 176 -9.90 6.17 3.42
N ILE A 177 -9.22 5.76 4.48
CA ILE A 177 -7.95 6.37 4.92
C ILE A 177 -6.85 6.14 3.89
N PHE A 178 -6.65 4.89 3.44
CA PHE A 178 -5.59 4.57 2.49
C PHE A 178 -5.88 5.12 1.09
N SER A 179 -7.17 5.26 0.71
CA SER A 179 -7.55 6.01 -0.48
C SER A 179 -7.14 7.49 -0.38
N ALA A 180 -7.34 8.11 0.77
CA ALA A 180 -6.91 9.48 1.00
C ALA A 180 -5.37 9.61 1.05
N TYR A 181 -4.65 8.60 1.56
CA TYR A 181 -3.19 8.53 1.46
C TYR A 181 -2.70 8.48 0.02
N ILE A 182 -3.32 7.71 -0.88
CA ILE A 182 -2.96 7.73 -2.31
C ILE A 182 -3.04 9.16 -2.87
N LEU A 183 -4.10 9.90 -2.53
CA LEU A 183 -4.26 11.29 -2.94
C LEU A 183 -3.11 12.17 -2.44
N TYR A 184 -2.79 12.02 -1.15
CA TYR A 184 -1.75 12.77 -0.46
C TYR A 184 -0.35 12.44 -1.00
N ASP A 185 0.00 11.16 -1.09
CA ASP A 185 1.32 10.67 -1.49
C ASP A 185 1.62 10.97 -2.96
N VAL A 186 0.66 10.73 -3.86
CA VAL A 186 0.84 11.10 -5.28
C VAL A 186 1.03 12.61 -5.41
N GLN A 187 0.29 13.41 -4.65
CA GLN A 187 0.47 14.83 -4.67
C GLN A 187 1.81 15.30 -4.09
N GLN A 188 2.33 14.65 -3.04
CA GLN A 188 3.67 14.93 -2.53
C GLN A 188 4.74 14.72 -3.61
N ILE A 189 4.60 13.70 -4.45
CA ILE A 189 5.52 13.46 -5.59
C ILE A 189 5.37 14.57 -6.64
N VAL A 190 4.14 14.90 -7.04
CA VAL A 190 3.84 15.90 -8.09
C VAL A 190 4.29 17.31 -7.68
N ASN A 191 4.10 17.67 -6.41
CA ASN A 191 4.49 18.97 -5.87
C ASN A 191 5.99 19.03 -5.48
N GLY A 192 6.70 17.90 -5.53
CA GLY A 192 8.13 17.81 -5.19
C GLY A 192 8.42 17.79 -3.69
N GLY A 193 7.42 17.46 -2.86
CA GLY A 193 7.60 17.18 -1.44
C GLY A 193 8.27 15.84 -1.18
N GLU A 194 8.03 14.83 -2.04
CA GLU A 194 8.78 13.58 -2.06
C GLU A 194 9.64 13.50 -3.33
N THR A 195 10.94 13.27 -3.14
CA THR A 195 11.94 13.30 -4.22
C THR A 195 12.59 11.95 -4.46
N ASN A 196 12.37 10.97 -3.57
CA ASN A 196 12.90 9.63 -3.71
C ASN A 196 11.80 8.65 -4.15
N TYR A 197 11.98 8.09 -5.35
CA TYR A 197 10.99 7.19 -5.94
C TYR A 197 10.84 5.86 -5.17
N VAL A 198 11.86 5.40 -4.44
CA VAL A 198 11.80 4.16 -3.62
C VAL A 198 10.89 4.39 -2.42
N ARG A 199 11.06 5.49 -1.69
CA ARG A 199 10.19 5.84 -0.55
C ARG A 199 8.76 6.13 -1.00
N ALA A 200 8.60 6.86 -2.10
CA ALA A 200 7.31 7.08 -2.72
C ALA A 200 6.62 5.75 -3.12
N THR A 201 7.38 4.79 -3.66
CA THR A 201 6.85 3.47 -3.99
C THR A 201 6.45 2.69 -2.75
N LEU A 202 7.26 2.72 -1.69
CA LEU A 202 6.95 2.03 -0.44
C LEU A 202 5.61 2.53 0.15
N SER A 203 5.39 3.85 0.14
CA SER A 203 4.19 4.46 0.70
C SER A 203 2.95 4.08 -0.12
N LEU A 204 2.98 4.29 -1.44
CA LEU A 204 1.89 3.90 -2.35
C LEU A 204 1.63 2.38 -2.34
N TYR A 205 2.67 1.56 -2.18
CA TYR A 205 2.53 0.11 -2.05
C TYR A 205 1.72 -0.26 -0.81
N LEU A 206 2.04 0.35 0.35
CA LEU A 206 1.32 0.11 1.59
C LEU A 206 -0.13 0.54 1.48
N ASP A 207 -0.43 1.66 0.81
CA ASP A 207 -1.81 2.08 0.58
C ASP A 207 -2.59 1.06 -0.25
N VAL A 208 -2.04 0.68 -1.41
CA VAL A 208 -2.63 -0.31 -2.32
C VAL A 208 -2.84 -1.65 -1.60
N TYR A 209 -1.83 -2.12 -0.84
CA TYR A 209 -1.92 -3.35 -0.07
C TYR A 209 -3.04 -3.30 0.98
N ASN A 210 -3.16 -2.20 1.71
CA ASN A 210 -4.19 -2.07 2.74
C ASN A 210 -5.60 -1.92 2.15
N ILE A 211 -5.75 -1.22 1.03
CA ILE A 211 -7.02 -1.16 0.29
C ILE A 211 -7.41 -2.55 -0.20
N PHE A 212 -6.47 -3.30 -0.80
CA PHE A 212 -6.71 -4.66 -1.29
C PHE A 212 -7.16 -5.60 -0.17
N THR A 213 -6.41 -5.67 0.92
CA THR A 213 -6.75 -6.55 2.06
C THR A 213 -8.08 -6.19 2.68
N SER A 214 -8.39 -4.90 2.79
CA SER A 214 -9.65 -4.42 3.35
C SER A 214 -10.84 -4.66 2.41
N LEU A 215 -10.69 -4.44 1.11
CA LEU A 215 -11.71 -4.80 0.11
C LEU A 215 -11.97 -6.30 0.09
N LEU A 216 -10.91 -7.11 0.08
CA LEU A 216 -11.03 -8.56 0.08
C LEU A 216 -11.73 -9.07 1.35
N SER A 217 -11.37 -8.50 2.50
CA SER A 217 -12.05 -8.76 3.78
C SER A 217 -13.55 -8.46 3.70
N LEU A 218 -13.94 -7.27 3.21
CA LEU A 218 -15.35 -6.90 3.06
C LEU A 218 -16.12 -7.81 2.10
N LEU A 219 -15.53 -8.11 0.94
CA LEU A 219 -16.11 -9.01 -0.05
C LEU A 219 -16.26 -10.43 0.51
N GLY A 220 -15.29 -10.89 1.32
CA GLY A 220 -15.36 -12.17 2.02
C GLY A 220 -16.43 -12.23 3.11
N PHE A 221 -16.83 -11.09 3.70
CA PHE A 221 -17.94 -11.02 4.66
C PHE A 221 -19.31 -10.91 3.98
N GLY A 222 -19.44 -10.07 2.95
CA GLY A 222 -20.73 -9.72 2.33
C GLY A 222 -21.10 -10.54 1.09
N GLY A 223 -20.12 -11.17 0.41
CA GLY A 223 -20.33 -11.83 -0.88
C GLY A 223 -19.78 -13.26 -0.96
N GLY A 224 -19.28 -13.84 0.14
CA GLY A 224 -18.82 -15.22 0.17
C GLY A 224 -19.99 -16.20 0.16
N SER A 225 -20.15 -16.95 -0.92
CA SER A 225 -21.09 -18.09 -0.96
C SER A 225 -20.45 -19.29 -0.28
N ARG A 226 -21.12 -19.81 0.74
CA ARG A 226 -20.80 -21.09 1.39
C ARG A 226 -21.74 -22.13 0.82
N ASP A 227 -21.23 -22.97 -0.07
CA ASP A 227 -21.92 -24.19 -0.50
C ASP A 227 -21.53 -25.34 0.44
#